data_AF-A0A6H9LQP6-F1
#
_entry.id   AF-A0A6H9LQP6-F1
#
_cell.length_a   1.000
_cell.length_b   1.000
_cell.length_c   1.000
_cell.angle_alpha   90.00
_cell.angle_beta   90.00
_cell.angle_gamma   90.00
#
_symmetry.space_group_name_H-M   'P 1'
#
loop_
_entity.id
_entity.type
_entity.pdbx_description
1 polymer ?
#
loop_
_entity_poly.entity_id
_entity_poly.type
_entity_poly.pdbx_seq_one_letter_code
_entity_poly.pdbx_strand_id
1 'polypeptide(L)'
;MLGLLFIVIGIPIIILLTPYWIVIIPIDCYKKIKFEKKYKTFLIENHGKNFFCYNNRKNSQNFIEDNIIPNLNDKIDIVFLNGKIIETEFNSEFVSAALYKSKNYNRFPHLIKIRNGKLIDKSINNPFYNVLNLNKSQPELLNQINRFFDLS
;
A
#
# COMPACT_ATOMS: atom_id res chain seq x y z
N MET A 1 -44.20 8.29 -28.46
CA MET A 1 -43.32 7.24 -29.02
C MET A 1 -42.09 6.96 -28.14
N LEU A 2 -41.37 7.98 -27.64
CA LEU A 2 -40.23 7.78 -26.72
C LEU A 2 -40.57 6.99 -25.45
N GLY A 3 -41.70 7.29 -24.78
CA GLY A 3 -42.08 6.61 -23.54
C GLY A 3 -42.33 5.10 -23.69
N LEU A 4 -42.79 4.65 -24.86
CA LEU A 4 -43.03 3.23 -25.13
C LEU A 4 -41.69 2.48 -25.31
N LEU A 5 -40.70 3.12 -25.95
CA LEU A 5 -39.34 2.59 -26.09
C LEU A 5 -38.67 2.36 -24.73
N PHE A 6 -38.84 3.29 -23.78
CA PHE A 6 -38.31 3.14 -22.43
C PHE A 6 -38.90 1.96 -21.66
N ILE A 7 -40.20 1.69 -21.83
CA ILE A 7 -40.87 0.57 -21.16
C ILE A 7 -40.40 -0.75 -21.76
N VAL A 8 -40.36 -0.85 -23.10
CA VAL A 8 -40.02 -2.09 -23.80
C VAL A 8 -38.55 -2.46 -23.65
N ILE A 9 -37.64 -1.49 -23.57
CA ILE A 9 -36.19 -1.75 -23.47
C ILE A 9 -35.69 -1.61 -22.03
N GLY A 10 -36.18 -0.63 -21.28
CA GLY A 10 -35.70 -0.34 -19.93
C GLY A 10 -36.11 -1.38 -18.90
N ILE A 11 -37.37 -1.86 -18.94
CA ILE A 11 -37.85 -2.87 -17.96
C ILE A 11 -37.07 -4.18 -18.08
N PRO A 12 -36.87 -4.76 -19.29
CA PRO A 12 -36.05 -5.97 -19.42
C PRO A 12 -34.60 -5.78 -18.96
N ILE A 13 -33.99 -4.62 -19.19
CA ILE A 13 -32.63 -4.33 -18.71
C ILE A 13 -32.59 -4.26 -17.17
N ILE A 14 -33.58 -3.64 -16.53
CA ILE A 14 -33.68 -3.59 -15.06
C ILE A 14 -33.87 -4.99 -14.47
N ILE A 15 -34.71 -5.82 -15.09
CA ILE A 15 -34.92 -7.23 -14.68
C ILE A 15 -33.63 -8.05 -14.88
N LEU A 16 -32.87 -7.79 -15.94
CA LEU A 16 -31.60 -8.46 -16.20
C LEU A 16 -30.52 -8.05 -15.18
N LEU A 17 -30.53 -6.78 -14.72
CA LEU A 17 -29.55 -6.27 -13.77
C LEU A 17 -29.93 -6.55 -12.30
N THR A 18 -31.20 -6.78 -11.97
CA THR A 18 -31.65 -6.96 -10.57
C THR A 18 -30.94 -8.09 -9.81
N PRO A 19 -30.67 -9.27 -10.40
CA PRO A 19 -29.89 -10.33 -9.75
C PRO A 19 -28.48 -9.87 -9.36
N TYR A 20 -27.86 -8.99 -10.16
CA TYR A 20 -26.56 -8.41 -9.85
C TYR A 20 -26.62 -7.56 -8.58
N TRP A 21 -27.60 -6.65 -8.47
CA TRP A 21 -27.76 -5.79 -7.29
C TRP A 21 -28.08 -6.58 -6.02
N ILE A 22 -28.92 -7.62 -6.11
CA ILE A 22 -29.40 -8.38 -4.95
C ILE A 22 -28.36 -9.38 -4.46
N VAL A 23 -27.56 -10.00 -5.34
CA VAL A 23 -26.63 -11.07 -4.95
C VAL A 23 -25.21 -10.55 -4.77
N ILE A 24 -24.69 -9.77 -5.73
CA ILE A 24 -23.26 -9.42 -5.75
C ILE A 24 -22.94 -8.35 -4.71
N ILE A 25 -23.79 -7.32 -4.58
CA ILE A 25 -23.54 -6.20 -3.65
C ILE A 25 -23.47 -6.66 -2.19
N PRO A 26 -24.40 -7.48 -1.66
CA PRO A 26 -24.31 -7.92 -0.27
C PRO A 26 -23.08 -8.80 0.00
N ILE A 27 -22.71 -9.67 -0.95
CA ILE A 27 -21.52 -10.51 -0.84
C ILE A 27 -20.26 -9.64 -0.74
N ASP A 28 -20.13 -8.64 -1.60
CA ASP A 28 -18.96 -7.76 -1.60
C ASP A 28 -18.92 -6.86 -0.36
N CYS A 29 -20.07 -6.39 0.13
CA CYS A 29 -20.17 -5.68 1.41
C CYS A 29 -19.71 -6.57 2.58
N TYR A 30 -20.16 -7.82 2.63
CA TYR A 30 -19.76 -8.76 3.68
C TYR A 30 -18.26 -9.06 3.64
N LYS A 31 -17.70 -9.30 2.44
CA LYS A 31 -16.26 -9.48 2.24
C LYS A 31 -15.47 -8.26 2.74
N LYS A 32 -15.92 -7.05 2.41
CA LYS A 32 -15.29 -5.80 2.85
C LYS A 32 -15.28 -5.65 4.37
N ILE A 33 -16.42 -5.89 5.04
CA ILE A 33 -16.51 -5.82 6.51
C ILE A 33 -15.60 -6.86 7.15
N LYS A 34 -15.61 -8.10 6.63
CA LYS A 34 -14.73 -9.19 7.11
C LYS A 34 -13.25 -8.83 6.94
N PHE A 35 -12.89 -8.26 5.79
CA PHE A 35 -11.55 -7.77 5.52
C PHE A 35 -11.14 -6.65 6.50
N GLU A 36 -11.98 -5.63 6.69
CA GLU A 36 -11.71 -4.53 7.60
C GLU A 36 -11.48 -5.00 9.05
N LYS A 37 -12.27 -5.98 9.51
CA LYS A 37 -12.07 -6.59 10.84
C LYS A 37 -10.71 -7.29 10.96
N LYS A 38 -10.33 -8.09 9.97
CA LYS A 38 -9.02 -8.76 9.95
C LYS A 38 -7.87 -7.76 9.82
N TYR A 39 -8.03 -6.76 8.96
CA TYR A 39 -7.04 -5.70 8.77
C TYR A 39 -6.81 -4.90 10.06
N LYS A 40 -7.89 -4.56 10.78
CA LYS A 40 -7.77 -3.91 12.10
C LYS A 40 -7.02 -4.80 13.10
N THR A 41 -7.28 -6.10 13.08
CA THR A 41 -6.56 -7.07 13.93
C THR A 41 -5.07 -7.09 13.59
N PHE A 42 -4.74 -7.18 12.30
CA PHE A 42 -3.36 -7.07 11.81
C PHE A 42 -2.66 -5.80 12.28
N LEU A 43 -3.32 -4.63 12.22
CA LEU A 43 -2.74 -3.37 12.69
C LEU A 43 -2.52 -3.34 14.22
N ILE A 44 -3.30 -4.08 14.99
CA ILE A 44 -3.12 -4.19 16.44
C ILE A 44 -1.96 -5.13 16.76
N GLU A 45 -1.94 -6.32 16.14
CA GLU A 45 -0.91 -7.34 16.34
C GLU A 45 0.48 -6.87 15.89
N ASN A 46 0.55 -6.04 14.85
CA ASN A 46 1.80 -5.51 14.30
C ASN A 46 2.11 -4.10 14.81
N HIS A 47 1.58 -3.73 15.98
CA HIS A 47 1.94 -2.47 16.63
C HIS A 47 3.46 -2.35 16.80
N GLY A 48 4.02 -1.19 16.46
CA GLY A 48 5.45 -0.93 16.58
C GLY A 48 6.27 -1.33 15.36
N LYS A 49 5.70 -2.10 14.42
CA LYS A 49 6.39 -2.49 13.19
C LYS A 49 6.67 -1.30 12.26
N ASN A 50 7.81 -1.39 11.58
CA ASN A 50 8.34 -0.40 10.65
C ASN A 50 8.64 -1.11 9.34
N PHE A 51 8.17 -0.56 8.23
CA PHE A 51 8.33 -1.16 6.91
C PHE A 51 8.99 -0.16 5.97
N PHE A 52 10.07 -0.61 5.32
CA PHE A 52 10.65 0.07 4.18
C PHE A 52 10.21 -0.64 2.90
N CYS A 53 9.43 0.06 2.08
CA CYS A 53 8.83 -0.50 0.87
C CYS A 53 9.52 0.06 -0.38
N TYR A 54 9.92 -0.80 -1.30
CA TYR A 54 10.51 -0.42 -2.58
C TYR A 54 10.04 -1.33 -3.72
N ASN A 55 10.28 -0.94 -4.96
CA ASN A 55 9.79 -1.67 -6.13
C ASN A 55 10.92 -2.10 -7.07
N ASN A 56 10.56 -2.92 -8.06
CA ASN A 56 11.46 -3.46 -9.07
C ASN A 56 11.94 -2.48 -10.16
N ARG A 57 11.93 -1.16 -9.89
CA ARG A 57 12.48 -0.18 -10.83
C ARG A 57 14.01 -0.27 -10.82
N LYS A 58 14.59 -1.01 -11.77
CA LYS A 58 16.01 -1.37 -11.90
C LYS A 58 17.03 -0.44 -11.23
N ASN A 59 17.17 0.81 -11.67
CA ASN A 59 18.18 1.73 -11.10
C ASN A 59 17.92 2.06 -9.62
N SER A 60 16.64 2.22 -9.25
CA SER A 60 16.24 2.46 -7.86
C SER A 60 16.46 1.21 -7.01
N GLN A 61 16.12 0.04 -7.54
CA GLN A 61 16.25 -1.25 -6.87
C GLN A 61 17.72 -1.52 -6.51
N ASN A 62 18.60 -1.52 -7.51
CA ASN A 62 20.02 -1.82 -7.31
C ASN A 62 20.62 -0.87 -6.26
N PHE A 63 20.34 0.43 -6.37
CA PHE A 63 20.85 1.40 -5.41
C PHE A 63 20.34 1.16 -3.98
N ILE A 64 19.07 0.78 -3.82
CA ILE A 64 18.49 0.49 -2.52
C ILE A 64 19.14 -0.75 -1.90
N GLU A 65 19.27 -1.82 -2.68
CA GLU A 65 19.85 -3.09 -2.23
C GLU A 65 21.34 -2.94 -1.89
N ASP A 66 22.09 -2.19 -2.68
CA ASP A 66 23.54 -2.03 -2.50
C ASP A 66 23.90 -0.99 -1.43
N ASN A 67 23.10 0.08 -1.28
CA ASN A 67 23.50 1.26 -0.49
C ASN A 67 22.55 1.58 0.67
N ILE A 68 21.23 1.36 0.53
CA ILE A 68 20.26 1.76 1.56
C ILE A 68 20.04 0.63 2.56
N ILE A 69 19.60 -0.55 2.10
CA ILE A 69 19.24 -1.70 2.95
C ILE A 69 20.37 -2.09 3.92
N PRO A 70 21.65 -2.19 3.51
CA PRO A 70 22.73 -2.57 4.42
C PRO A 70 22.96 -1.60 5.58
N ASN A 71 22.46 -0.36 5.45
CA ASN A 71 22.61 0.69 6.45
C ASN A 71 21.31 1.01 7.19
N LEU A 72 20.23 0.25 6.93
CA LEU A 72 18.99 0.37 7.69
C LEU A 72 19.12 -0.29 9.06
N ASN A 73 18.36 0.24 10.01
CA ASN A 73 18.23 -0.38 11.32
C ASN A 73 17.53 -1.75 11.20
N ASP A 74 17.98 -2.72 11.97
CA ASP A 74 17.47 -4.10 12.03
C ASP A 74 15.98 -4.21 12.42
N LYS A 75 15.42 -3.17 13.06
CA LYS A 75 14.00 -3.08 13.39
C LYS A 75 13.11 -2.63 12.22
N ILE A 76 13.68 -2.44 11.03
CA ILE A 76 12.96 -2.05 9.82
C ILE A 76 12.79 -3.29 8.94
N ASP A 77 11.55 -3.76 8.85
CA ASP A 77 11.17 -4.86 7.99
C ASP A 77 11.18 -4.39 6.52
N ILE A 78 11.75 -5.20 5.63
CA ILE A 78 11.86 -4.87 4.20
C ILE A 78 10.66 -5.47 3.44
N VAL A 79 10.05 -4.66 2.57
CA VAL A 79 8.95 -5.09 1.70
C VAL A 79 9.31 -4.77 0.26
N PHE A 80 9.50 -5.82 -0.55
CA PHE A 80 9.81 -5.67 -1.96
C PHE A 80 8.57 -5.88 -2.83
N LEU A 81 8.32 -4.93 -3.74
CA LEU A 81 7.24 -4.99 -4.72
C LEU A 81 7.79 -5.37 -6.09
N ASN A 82 7.60 -6.63 -6.45
CA ASN A 82 7.92 -7.15 -7.78
C ASN A 82 6.68 -7.08 -8.69
N GLY A 83 6.47 -5.89 -9.26
CA GLY A 83 5.25 -5.61 -10.04
C GLY A 83 4.00 -5.65 -9.15
N LYS A 84 3.15 -6.66 -9.35
CA LYS A 84 1.93 -6.88 -8.52
C LYS A 84 2.17 -7.82 -7.33
N ILE A 85 3.33 -8.46 -7.27
CA ILE A 85 3.68 -9.42 -6.22
C ILE A 85 4.37 -8.65 -5.09
N ILE A 86 3.93 -8.90 -3.85
CA ILE A 86 4.54 -8.35 -2.65
C ILE A 86 5.32 -9.47 -1.97
N GLU A 87 6.62 -9.31 -1.90
CA GLU A 87 7.54 -10.23 -1.23
C GLU A 87 7.75 -9.73 0.20
N THR A 88 7.18 -10.47 1.14
CA THR A 88 7.16 -10.11 2.57
C THR A 88 6.82 -11.34 3.41
N GLU A 89 7.36 -11.41 4.62
CA GLU A 89 7.01 -12.44 5.62
C GLU A 89 5.63 -12.22 6.25
N PHE A 90 5.06 -11.03 6.04
CA PHE A 90 3.77 -10.63 6.58
C PHE A 90 2.61 -11.05 5.66
N ASN A 91 1.38 -10.85 6.13
CA ASN A 91 0.22 -11.07 5.27
C ASN A 91 0.22 -10.08 4.10
N SER A 92 0.52 -10.57 2.91
CA SER A 92 0.67 -9.77 1.69
C SER A 92 -0.62 -9.01 1.31
N GLU A 93 -1.81 -9.55 1.62
CA GLU A 93 -3.09 -8.87 1.40
C GLU A 93 -3.19 -7.59 2.25
N PHE A 94 -2.74 -7.64 3.50
CA PHE A 94 -2.77 -6.49 4.40
C PHE A 94 -1.66 -5.49 4.12
N VAL A 95 -0.46 -5.95 3.75
CA VAL A 95 0.62 -5.07 3.30
C VAL A 95 0.24 -4.36 1.99
N SER A 96 -0.41 -5.09 1.07
CA SER A 96 -0.99 -4.51 -0.15
C SER A 96 -2.01 -3.42 0.20
N ALA A 97 -2.98 -3.71 1.06
CA ALA A 97 -3.96 -2.73 1.49
C ALA A 97 -3.33 -1.52 2.20
N ALA A 98 -2.28 -1.71 2.99
CA ALA A 98 -1.51 -0.63 3.61
C ALA A 98 -0.90 0.31 2.55
N LEU A 99 -0.29 -0.25 1.52
CA LEU A 99 0.30 0.51 0.41
C LEU A 99 -0.78 1.22 -0.42
N TYR A 100 -1.84 0.53 -0.84
CA TYR A 100 -2.90 1.14 -1.66
C TYR A 100 -3.70 2.22 -0.94
N LYS A 101 -3.79 2.16 0.39
CA LYS A 101 -4.44 3.22 1.20
C LYS A 101 -3.56 4.45 1.40
N SER A 102 -2.26 4.38 1.09
CA SER A 102 -1.34 5.51 1.19
C SER A 102 -1.64 6.57 0.12
N LYS A 103 -1.53 7.86 0.47
CA LYS A 103 -1.84 8.96 -0.45
C LYS A 103 -0.92 8.99 -1.69
N ASN A 104 0.28 8.44 -1.57
CA ASN A 104 1.31 8.47 -2.60
C ASN A 104 1.79 7.06 -2.99
N TYR A 105 0.87 6.10 -3.07
CA TYR A 105 1.19 4.68 -3.30
C TYR A 105 2.06 4.41 -4.53
N ASN A 106 2.03 5.28 -5.54
CA ASN A 106 2.84 5.17 -6.76
C ASN A 106 4.29 5.70 -6.62
N ARG A 107 4.63 6.40 -5.53
CA ARG A 107 5.91 7.10 -5.36
C ARG A 107 6.81 6.33 -4.40
N PHE A 108 7.57 5.38 -4.95
CA PHE A 108 8.57 4.61 -4.20
C PHE A 108 9.93 5.31 -4.15
N PRO A 109 10.73 5.12 -3.08
CA PRO A 109 10.46 4.26 -1.92
C PRO A 109 9.45 4.85 -0.95
N HIS A 110 8.83 3.98 -0.15
CA HIS A 110 7.79 4.33 0.81
C HIS A 110 8.14 3.83 2.21
N LEU A 111 7.85 4.65 3.22
CA LEU A 111 7.96 4.28 4.62
C LEU A 111 6.57 4.07 5.19
N ILE A 112 6.40 3.02 5.98
CA ILE A 112 5.13 2.71 6.66
C ILE A 112 5.46 2.32 8.09
N LYS A 113 4.76 2.90 9.07
CA LYS A 113 4.83 2.48 10.46
C LYS A 113 3.44 2.26 11.04
N ILE A 114 3.32 1.25 11.90
CA ILE A 114 2.07 0.93 12.58
C ILE A 114 2.17 1.41 14.03
N ARG A 115 1.28 2.32 14.42
CA ARG A 115 1.22 2.89 15.78
C ARG A 115 -0.23 3.01 16.21
N ASN A 116 -0.54 2.54 17.42
CA ASN A 116 -1.86 2.63 18.04
C ASN A 116 -3.01 2.12 17.13
N GLY A 117 -2.79 1.00 16.43
CA GLY A 117 -3.78 0.42 15.50
C GLY A 117 -4.04 1.27 14.25
N LYS A 118 -3.16 2.24 13.94
CA LYS A 118 -3.23 3.09 12.75
C LYS A 118 -1.97 2.89 11.90
N LEU A 119 -2.19 3.00 10.60
CA LEU A 119 -1.12 3.07 9.62
C LEU A 119 -0.70 4.53 9.45
N ILE A 120 0.61 4.78 9.52
CA ILE A 120 1.22 6.07 9.21
C ILE A 120 2.20 5.84 8.07
N ASP A 121 2.07 6.60 6.99
CA ASP A 121 2.83 6.39 5.77
C ASP A 121 3.49 7.68 5.28
N LYS A 122 4.63 7.55 4.61
CA LYS A 122 5.33 8.66 3.95
C LYS A 122 6.16 8.16 2.78
N SER A 123 5.93 8.72 1.60
CA SER A 123 6.84 8.55 0.47
C SER A 123 8.13 9.33 0.70
N ILE A 124 9.26 8.69 0.45
CA ILE A 124 10.60 9.30 0.44
C ILE A 124 11.18 9.38 -0.97
N ASN A 125 10.34 9.28 -2.00
CA ASN A 125 10.74 9.34 -3.41
C ASN A 125 11.63 10.57 -3.72
N ASN A 126 11.19 11.78 -3.33
CA ASN A 126 11.95 13.00 -3.59
C ASN A 126 13.34 13.02 -2.91
N PRO A 127 13.46 12.82 -1.58
CA PRO A 127 14.77 12.78 -0.95
C PRO A 127 15.62 11.60 -1.44
N PHE A 128 15.01 10.47 -1.79
CA PHE A 128 15.71 9.33 -2.38
C PHE A 128 16.34 9.67 -3.74
N TYR A 129 15.57 10.24 -4.68
CA TYR A 129 16.09 10.59 -6.00
C TYR A 129 17.09 11.74 -5.97
N ASN A 130 17.04 12.60 -4.95
CA ASN A 130 18.09 13.58 -4.71
C ASN A 130 19.43 12.90 -4.34
N VAL A 131 19.42 11.83 -3.55
CA VAL A 131 20.63 11.06 -3.25
C VAL A 131 21.09 10.31 -4.49
N LEU A 132 20.18 9.56 -5.13
CA LEU A 132 20.49 8.72 -6.29
C LEU A 132 21.05 9.51 -7.49
N ASN A 133 20.43 10.65 -7.85
CA ASN A 133 20.76 11.36 -9.08
C ASN A 133 21.65 12.60 -8.86
N LEU A 134 21.62 13.20 -7.67
CA LEU A 134 22.31 14.47 -7.40
C LEU A 134 23.46 14.31 -6.41
N ASN A 135 23.86 13.08 -6.07
CA ASN A 135 24.92 12.76 -5.11
C ASN A 135 24.77 13.51 -3.78
N LYS A 136 23.53 13.77 -3.35
CA LYS A 136 23.27 14.36 -2.03
C LYS A 136 23.61 13.34 -0.93
N SER A 137 23.77 13.85 0.29
CA SER A 137 24.18 13.07 1.46
C SER A 137 23.25 11.88 1.74
N GLN A 138 23.74 10.66 1.53
CA GLN A 138 23.06 9.43 1.95
C GLN A 138 22.81 9.36 3.46
N PRO A 139 23.75 9.76 4.35
CA PRO A 139 23.48 9.86 5.79
C PRO A 139 22.26 10.71 6.14
N GLU A 140 21.99 11.78 5.38
CA GLU A 140 20.82 12.62 5.61
C GLU A 140 19.51 11.87 5.31
N LEU A 141 19.48 11.07 4.23
CA LEU A 141 18.34 10.22 3.90
C LEU A 141 18.11 9.17 4.99
N LEU A 142 19.18 8.50 5.46
CA LEU A 142 19.10 7.51 6.54
C LEU A 142 18.58 8.13 7.84
N ASN A 143 19.04 9.34 8.18
CA ASN A 143 18.54 10.07 9.33
C ASN A 143 17.05 10.44 9.19
N GLN A 144 16.58 10.78 7.98
CA GLN A 144 15.15 11.01 7.74
C GLN A 144 14.32 9.73 7.91
N ILE A 145 14.86 8.58 7.49
CA ILE A 145 14.23 7.27 7.68
C ILE A 145 14.13 6.94 9.17
N ASN A 146 15.23 7.08 9.92
CA ASN A 146 15.27 6.80 11.35
C ASN A 146 14.33 7.73 12.14
N ARG A 147 14.32 9.03 11.82
CA ARG A 147 13.37 9.99 12.41
C ARG A 147 11.92 9.63 12.12
N PHE A 148 11.62 9.16 10.92
CA PHE A 148 10.25 8.72 10.61
C PHE A 148 9.84 7.53 11.48
N PHE A 149 10.76 6.60 11.77
CA PHE A 149 10.48 5.40 12.57
C PHE A 149 10.66 5.57 14.08
N ASP A 150 11.03 6.76 14.55
CA ASP A 150 11.33 7.05 15.95
C ASP A 150 12.52 6.19 16.48
N LEU A 151 13.53 5.98 15.63
CA LEU A 151 14.74 5.18 15.90
C LEU A 151 16.00 6.02 16.16
N SER A 152 15.88 7.35 16.14
CA SER A 152 16.94 8.34 16.33
C SER A 152 16.57 9.38 17.38
#